data_AF-A0A938QMW2-F1
#
_entry.id   AF-A0A938QMW2-F1
#
_cell.length_a   1.000
_cell.length_b   1.000
_cell.length_c   1.000
_cell.angle_alpha   90.00
_cell.angle_beta   90.00
_cell.angle_gamma   90.00
#
_symmetry.space_group_name_H-M   'P 1'
#
loop_
_entity.id
_entity.type
_entity.pdbx_description
1 polymer ?
#
loop_
_entity_poly.entity_id
_entity_poly.type
_entity_poly.pdbx_seq_one_letter_code
_entity_poly.pdbx_strand_id
1 'polypeptide(L)'
;MRPMGAVIDAVHAACVAPGYLTAAPCTRRAGDTTGCHHSQREMSAMKIGILGSGNVGQSLAKGLKGLGHDVVIGSSAGNKLAAFSAETGVAEQKFADAVAGAHVVIVALKGQGAEEIVRGLAGSLAGKVVLDATNPIAGEAKGGIVPYFTGPNDSLLQRLQKAAPGAKFVKCFNSVAAHVMVKPHFKSGTPAMFICGDDAEAKATTTKLLAELGWAAEDVGGSEAGNAVEALCQLWCAPGFLRNDWSHAYAVLRS
;
A
#
# COMPACT_ATOMS: atom_id res chain seq x y z
N MET A 1 11.87 -2.25 27.79
CA MET A 1 10.64 -2.77 27.15
C MET A 1 9.79 -1.58 26.74
N ARG A 2 9.50 -1.40 25.46
CA ARG A 2 8.52 -0.39 25.02
C ARG A 2 7.13 -1.07 25.05
N PRO A 3 6.07 -0.40 25.50
CA PRO A 3 4.74 -0.99 25.61
C PRO A 3 4.16 -1.34 24.22
N MET A 4 3.25 -2.32 24.17
CA MET A 4 2.66 -2.92 22.97
C MET A 4 2.08 -1.93 21.93
N GLY A 5 1.65 -0.74 22.35
CA GLY A 5 1.26 0.36 21.45
C GLY A 5 2.43 0.90 20.62
N ALA A 6 3.61 1.04 21.25
CA ALA A 6 4.83 1.57 20.65
C ALA A 6 5.48 0.63 19.61
N VAL A 7 5.07 -0.64 19.51
CA VAL A 7 5.59 -1.60 18.51
C VAL A 7 4.77 -1.56 17.23
N ILE A 8 3.44 -1.43 17.34
CA ILE A 8 2.56 -1.10 16.19
C ILE A 8 2.84 0.31 15.71
N ASP A 9 3.10 1.22 16.65
CA ASP A 9 3.53 2.58 16.35
C ASP A 9 4.96 2.62 15.81
N ALA A 10 5.88 1.70 16.09
CA ALA A 10 7.21 1.71 15.44
C ALA A 10 7.14 1.30 13.96
N VAL A 11 6.28 0.33 13.63
CA VAL A 11 5.98 -0.04 12.23
C VAL A 11 5.20 1.09 11.53
N HIS A 12 4.44 1.90 12.27
CA HIS A 12 3.78 3.10 11.75
C HIS A 12 4.68 4.35 11.72
N ALA A 13 5.52 4.62 12.73
CA ALA A 13 6.10 5.92 13.10
C ALA A 13 7.55 6.11 12.68
N ALA A 14 8.06 5.36 11.70
CA ALA A 14 9.34 5.69 11.05
C ALA A 14 9.30 7.01 10.24
N CYS A 15 8.22 7.80 10.35
CA CYS A 15 8.13 9.17 9.85
C CYS A 15 8.70 10.14 10.87
N VAL A 16 9.72 10.90 10.46
CA VAL A 16 10.20 12.22 10.96
C VAL A 16 11.72 12.22 11.13
N ALA A 17 12.43 12.57 10.05
CA ALA A 17 13.74 13.20 10.07
C ALA A 17 13.86 14.15 8.86
N PRO A 18 14.22 15.44 9.03
CA PRO A 18 14.25 16.43 7.96
C PRO A 18 15.64 16.63 7.30
N GLY A 19 15.65 17.03 6.02
CA GLY A 19 16.78 17.61 5.28
C GLY A 19 17.46 16.63 4.29
N TYR A 20 17.82 16.97 3.05
CA TYR A 20 18.06 18.25 2.39
C TYR A 20 17.81 18.13 0.87
N LEU A 21 17.27 19.19 0.27
CA LEU A 21 17.29 19.45 -1.17
C LEU A 21 18.70 19.89 -1.61
N THR A 22 19.14 19.45 -2.80
CA THR A 22 19.35 20.31 -3.98
C THR A 22 19.69 19.43 -5.19
N ALA A 23 18.93 19.56 -6.28
CA ALA A 23 19.27 18.98 -7.58
C ALA A 23 19.69 20.12 -8.52
N ALA A 24 20.79 19.91 -9.25
CA ALA A 24 21.32 20.84 -10.25
C ALA A 24 20.46 20.86 -11.53
N PRO A 25 20.46 21.96 -12.32
CA PRO A 25 19.60 22.09 -13.48
C PRO A 25 20.13 21.30 -14.69
N CYS A 26 19.25 20.55 -15.34
CA CYS A 26 19.48 19.93 -16.64
C CYS A 26 19.33 20.97 -17.75
N THR A 27 20.42 21.35 -18.39
CA THR A 27 20.41 22.23 -19.57
C THR A 27 19.95 21.45 -20.81
N ARG A 28 18.75 21.72 -21.31
CA ARG A 28 18.32 21.27 -22.65
C ARG A 28 18.71 22.30 -23.70
N ARG A 29 19.32 21.83 -24.80
CA ARG A 29 19.54 22.60 -26.03
C ARG A 29 18.20 22.85 -26.73
N ALA A 30 18.04 24.06 -27.25
CA ALA A 30 16.89 24.49 -28.02
C ALA A 30 16.95 23.94 -29.46
N GLY A 31 15.78 23.55 -29.98
CA GLY A 31 15.56 23.33 -31.41
C GLY A 31 15.17 21.91 -31.78
N ASP A 32 13.91 21.54 -31.53
CA ASP A 32 13.15 20.71 -32.47
C ASP A 32 11.64 20.85 -32.15
N THR A 33 10.91 21.57 -32.99
CA THR A 33 9.46 21.72 -32.90
C THR A 33 8.84 20.94 -34.06
N THR A 34 8.66 19.64 -33.86
CA THR A 34 7.80 18.86 -34.75
C THR A 34 7.01 17.82 -33.96
N GLY A 35 5.70 17.80 -34.23
CA GLY A 35 4.66 17.17 -33.42
C GLY A 35 4.97 15.76 -32.94
N CYS A 36 4.97 15.60 -31.62
CA CYS A 36 4.80 14.32 -30.98
C CYS A 36 3.54 14.44 -30.13
N HIS A 37 2.38 14.20 -30.74
CA HIS A 37 1.18 13.84 -29.97
C HIS A 37 1.48 12.52 -29.27
N HIS A 38 2.15 12.59 -28.12
CA HIS A 38 2.15 11.52 -27.16
C HIS A 38 0.69 11.37 -26.74
N SER A 39 -0.02 10.44 -27.36
CA SER A 39 -1.25 9.92 -26.78
C SER A 39 -0.82 9.13 -25.54
N GLN A 40 -0.47 9.85 -24.47
CA GLN A 40 -0.65 9.36 -23.12
C GLN A 40 -2.14 9.08 -23.05
N ARG A 41 -2.51 7.83 -23.23
CA ARG A 41 -3.86 7.38 -22.94
C ARG A 41 -3.98 7.56 -21.44
N GLU A 42 -4.41 8.75 -21.03
CA GLU A 42 -4.73 9.08 -19.64
C GLU A 42 -5.53 7.89 -19.12
N MET A 43 -5.00 7.21 -18.10
CA MET A 43 -5.90 6.42 -17.29
C MET A 43 -6.91 7.41 -16.73
N SER A 44 -8.16 7.27 -17.15
CA SER A 44 -9.26 8.08 -16.61
C SER A 44 -9.18 8.05 -15.09
N ALA A 45 -9.17 9.21 -14.45
CA ALA A 45 -9.13 9.35 -13.00
C ALA A 45 -10.07 8.32 -12.33
N MET A 46 -9.51 7.43 -11.52
CA MET A 46 -10.28 6.41 -10.81
C MET A 46 -10.78 6.96 -9.48
N LYS A 47 -12.01 6.60 -9.10
CA LYS A 47 -12.45 6.64 -7.71
C LYS A 47 -11.81 5.51 -6.89
N ILE A 48 -11.07 5.86 -5.84
CA ILE A 48 -10.32 4.95 -4.97
C ILE A 48 -10.77 5.13 -3.52
N GLY A 49 -11.24 4.04 -2.91
CA GLY A 49 -11.56 3.98 -1.48
C GLY A 49 -10.43 3.37 -0.67
N ILE A 50 -10.02 3.99 0.43
CA ILE A 50 -8.95 3.47 1.29
C ILE A 50 -9.51 3.15 2.65
N LEU A 51 -9.50 1.88 3.05
CA LEU A 51 -9.93 1.43 4.37
C LEU A 51 -8.76 1.54 5.34
N GLY A 52 -8.77 2.56 6.20
CA GLY A 52 -7.75 2.78 7.23
C GLY A 52 -7.14 4.18 7.17
N SER A 53 -7.14 4.86 8.31
CA SER A 53 -6.62 6.23 8.47
C SER A 53 -5.20 6.30 9.06
N GLY A 54 -4.48 5.18 9.11
CA GLY A 54 -3.09 5.12 9.54
C GLY A 54 -2.12 5.68 8.49
N ASN A 55 -0.82 5.63 8.79
CA ASN A 55 0.23 6.22 7.95
C ASN A 55 0.27 5.63 6.52
N VAL A 56 0.01 4.32 6.37
CA VAL A 56 -0.12 3.67 5.06
C VAL A 56 -1.28 4.30 4.26
N GLY A 57 -2.47 4.36 4.86
CA GLY A 57 -3.65 4.92 4.21
C GLY A 57 -3.50 6.39 3.85
N GLN A 58 -2.94 7.20 4.75
CA GLN A 58 -2.67 8.62 4.49
C GLN A 58 -1.62 8.84 3.39
N SER A 59 -0.53 8.06 3.40
CA SER A 59 0.52 8.17 2.37
C SER A 59 -0.02 7.83 0.98
N LEU A 60 -0.69 6.69 0.85
CA LEU A 60 -1.31 6.28 -0.40
C LEU A 60 -2.40 7.26 -0.85
N ALA A 61 -3.22 7.75 0.08
CA ALA A 61 -4.26 8.72 -0.26
C ALA A 61 -3.69 10.02 -0.83
N LYS A 62 -2.68 10.60 -0.15
CA LYS A 62 -2.01 11.82 -0.59
C LYS A 62 -1.35 11.62 -1.95
N GLY A 63 -0.66 10.49 -2.15
CA GLY A 63 -0.01 10.16 -3.41
C GLY A 63 -0.99 10.02 -4.58
N LEU A 64 -2.03 9.21 -4.39
CA LEU A 64 -3.05 8.95 -5.41
C LEU A 64 -3.86 10.21 -5.75
N LYS A 65 -4.17 11.04 -4.74
CA LYS A 65 -4.80 12.35 -4.96
C LYS A 65 -3.91 13.27 -5.79
N GLY A 66 -2.61 13.31 -5.51
CA GLY A 66 -1.61 14.07 -6.27
C GLY A 66 -1.43 13.59 -7.72
N LEU A 67 -1.77 12.32 -8.00
CA LEU A 67 -1.80 11.75 -9.35
C LEU A 67 -3.12 12.02 -10.10
N GLY A 68 -4.08 12.71 -9.47
CA GLY A 68 -5.34 13.12 -10.10
C GLY A 68 -6.51 12.15 -9.90
N HIS A 69 -6.37 11.12 -9.06
CA HIS A 69 -7.48 10.23 -8.72
C HIS A 69 -8.46 10.87 -7.72
N ASP A 70 -9.70 10.40 -7.71
CA ASP A 70 -10.69 10.75 -6.69
C ASP A 70 -10.53 9.79 -5.51
N VAL A 71 -10.12 10.30 -4.34
CA VAL A 71 -9.70 9.46 -3.21
C VAL A 71 -10.47 9.81 -1.95
N VAL A 72 -10.96 8.78 -1.26
CA VAL A 72 -11.63 8.87 0.04
C VAL A 72 -10.99 7.89 1.02
N ILE A 73 -10.71 8.34 2.24
CA ILE A 73 -10.31 7.47 3.35
C ILE A 73 -11.54 7.11 4.18
N GLY A 74 -11.78 5.81 4.34
CA GLY A 74 -12.70 5.25 5.32
C GLY A 74 -12.02 5.09 6.67
N SER A 75 -12.67 5.53 7.75
CA SER A 75 -12.22 5.30 9.13
C SER A 75 -13.37 4.91 10.05
N SER A 76 -13.06 4.26 11.18
CA SER A 76 -14.02 3.97 12.24
C SER A 76 -14.20 5.13 13.23
N ALA A 77 -13.27 6.08 13.24
CA ALA A 77 -13.23 7.21 14.16
C ALA A 77 -13.42 8.48 13.35
N GLY A 78 -14.67 8.74 12.93
CA GLY A 78 -14.99 9.92 12.13
C GLY A 78 -14.43 11.18 12.80
N ASN A 79 -13.61 11.94 12.05
CA ASN A 79 -12.95 13.19 12.41
C ASN A 79 -11.54 13.09 13.03
N LYS A 80 -10.78 12.00 12.80
CA LYS A 80 -9.35 11.96 13.16
C LYS A 80 -8.45 12.64 12.13
N LEU A 81 -8.94 12.84 10.90
CA LEU A 81 -8.13 13.33 9.79
C LEU A 81 -8.38 14.79 9.41
N ALA A 82 -9.04 15.61 10.24
CA ALA A 82 -9.40 16.99 9.88
C ALA A 82 -8.22 17.81 9.30
N ALA A 83 -7.06 17.78 9.94
CA ALA A 83 -5.86 18.48 9.46
C ALA A 83 -5.33 17.89 8.14
N PHE A 84 -5.28 16.56 8.03
CA PHE A 84 -4.87 15.87 6.81
C PHE A 84 -5.81 16.17 5.63
N SER A 85 -7.13 16.15 5.87
CA SER A 85 -8.15 16.46 4.87
C SER A 85 -8.06 17.92 4.41
N ALA A 86 -7.79 18.85 5.33
CA ALA A 86 -7.58 20.26 4.99
C ALA A 86 -6.31 20.48 4.16
N GLU A 87 -5.23 19.77 4.45
CA GLU A 87 -3.97 19.86 3.70
C GLU A 87 -4.08 19.24 2.30
N THR A 88 -4.71 18.07 2.19
CA THR A 88 -4.65 17.23 0.98
C THR A 88 -5.89 17.27 0.11
N GLY A 89 -7.03 17.74 0.64
CA GLY A 89 -8.33 17.67 -0.02
C GLY A 89 -8.88 16.24 -0.14
N VAL A 90 -8.34 15.27 0.60
CA VAL A 90 -8.87 13.91 0.71
C VAL A 90 -9.95 13.89 1.78
N ALA A 91 -11.13 13.37 1.47
CA ALA A 91 -12.22 13.27 2.45
C ALA A 91 -12.03 12.06 3.40
N GLU A 92 -12.42 12.24 4.67
CA GLU A 92 -12.60 11.14 5.62
C GLU A 92 -14.09 10.79 5.70
N GLN A 93 -14.43 9.52 5.54
CA GLN A 93 -15.80 9.01 5.60
C GLN A 93 -15.87 7.70 6.41
N LYS A 94 -17.07 7.14 6.58
CA LYS A 94 -17.21 5.78 7.12
C LYS A 94 -16.72 4.76 6.09
N PHE A 95 -16.33 3.57 6.55
CA PHE A 95 -15.85 2.51 5.66
C PHE A 95 -16.82 2.16 4.52
N ALA A 96 -18.13 2.10 4.79
CA ALA A 96 -19.13 1.80 3.77
C ALA A 96 -19.14 2.85 2.65
N ASP A 97 -19.07 4.14 3.02
CA ASP A 97 -19.12 5.25 2.08
C ASP A 97 -17.83 5.35 1.25
N ALA A 98 -16.67 5.04 1.86
CA ALA A 98 -15.38 5.00 1.16
C ALA A 98 -15.34 3.91 0.07
N VAL A 99 -16.05 2.79 0.26
CA VAL A 99 -16.15 1.71 -0.74
C VAL A 99 -17.23 2.00 -1.78
N ALA A 100 -18.24 2.80 -1.42
CA ALA A 100 -19.39 3.08 -2.27
C ALA A 100 -18.96 3.79 -3.57
N GLY A 101 -19.18 3.11 -4.70
CA GLY A 101 -18.82 3.60 -6.03
C GLY A 101 -17.32 3.64 -6.33
N ALA A 102 -16.45 3.15 -5.44
CA ALA A 102 -15.02 3.02 -5.73
C ALA A 102 -14.78 1.99 -6.83
N HIS A 103 -13.88 2.27 -7.77
CA HIS A 103 -13.41 1.28 -8.75
C HIS A 103 -12.38 0.36 -8.13
N VAL A 104 -11.49 0.94 -7.31
CA VAL A 104 -10.42 0.26 -6.59
C VAL A 104 -10.57 0.54 -5.11
N VAL A 105 -10.38 -0.47 -4.27
CA VAL A 105 -10.31 -0.32 -2.81
C VAL A 105 -8.93 -0.73 -2.31
N ILE A 106 -8.37 0.01 -1.37
CA ILE A 106 -7.11 -0.34 -0.69
C ILE A 106 -7.43 -0.68 0.76
N VAL A 107 -7.09 -1.89 1.20
CA VAL A 107 -7.20 -2.31 2.60
C VAL A 107 -5.89 -1.98 3.31
N ALA A 108 -5.87 -0.83 3.97
CA ALA A 108 -4.77 -0.32 4.79
C ALA A 108 -5.12 -0.38 6.30
N LEU A 109 -5.76 -1.48 6.70
CA LEU A 109 -6.18 -1.73 8.07
C LEU A 109 -5.08 -2.39 8.89
N LYS A 110 -5.21 -2.34 10.22
CA LYS A 110 -4.48 -3.25 11.09
C LYS A 110 -4.91 -4.68 10.76
N GLY A 111 -3.95 -5.61 10.66
CA GLY A 111 -4.26 -7.00 10.30
C GLY A 111 -5.27 -7.65 11.26
N GLN A 112 -5.15 -7.41 12.57
CA GLN A 112 -6.19 -7.79 13.52
C GLN A 112 -7.47 -6.98 13.27
N GLY A 113 -8.58 -7.69 13.09
CA GLY A 113 -9.90 -7.11 12.83
C GLY A 113 -10.17 -6.80 11.36
N ALA A 114 -9.17 -6.91 10.47
CA ALA A 114 -9.37 -6.68 9.03
C ALA A 114 -10.40 -7.65 8.44
N GLU A 115 -10.36 -8.94 8.82
CA GLU A 115 -11.31 -9.96 8.34
C GLU A 115 -12.77 -9.61 8.68
N GLU A 116 -13.03 -9.08 9.89
CA GLU A 116 -14.38 -8.70 10.32
C GLU A 116 -14.90 -7.50 9.53
N ILE A 117 -14.06 -6.46 9.37
CA ILE A 117 -14.42 -5.26 8.61
C ILE A 117 -14.67 -5.62 7.14
N VAL A 118 -13.79 -6.41 6.53
CA VAL A 118 -13.94 -6.86 5.13
C VAL A 118 -15.21 -7.70 4.96
N ARG A 119 -15.51 -8.61 5.90
CA ARG A 119 -16.73 -9.41 5.88
C ARG A 119 -17.99 -8.55 5.93
N GLY A 120 -18.01 -7.52 6.78
CA GLY A 120 -19.11 -6.56 6.87
C GLY A 120 -19.31 -5.74 5.58
N LEU A 121 -18.28 -5.62 4.74
CA LEU A 121 -18.30 -4.91 3.47
C LEU A 121 -18.39 -5.83 2.25
N ALA A 122 -18.50 -7.15 2.43
CA ALA A 122 -18.37 -8.13 1.36
C ALA A 122 -19.27 -7.84 0.14
N GLY A 123 -20.53 -7.48 0.38
CA GLY A 123 -21.46 -7.11 -0.70
C GLY A 123 -21.04 -5.84 -1.45
N SER A 124 -20.48 -4.85 -0.76
CA SER A 124 -19.99 -3.60 -1.38
C SER A 124 -18.66 -3.79 -2.11
N LEU A 125 -17.87 -4.81 -1.75
CA LEU A 125 -16.60 -5.14 -2.40
C LEU A 125 -16.75 -6.06 -3.62
N ALA A 126 -17.93 -6.65 -3.83
CA ALA A 126 -18.17 -7.56 -4.93
C ALA A 126 -17.85 -6.94 -6.30
N GLY A 127 -17.07 -7.65 -7.11
CA GLY A 127 -16.60 -7.25 -8.43
C GLY A 127 -15.46 -6.23 -8.42
N LYS A 128 -15.07 -5.67 -7.26
CA LYS A 128 -14.04 -4.62 -7.17
C LYS A 128 -12.65 -5.20 -7.08
N VAL A 129 -11.68 -4.46 -7.61
CA VAL A 129 -10.26 -4.70 -7.37
C VAL A 129 -9.92 -4.21 -5.96
N VAL A 130 -9.33 -5.07 -5.14
CA VAL A 130 -9.00 -4.77 -3.75
C VAL A 130 -7.51 -5.01 -3.49
N LEU A 131 -6.76 -3.93 -3.24
CA LEU A 131 -5.33 -3.99 -2.92
C LEU A 131 -5.18 -4.22 -1.41
N ASP A 132 -4.59 -5.35 -1.03
CA ASP A 132 -4.35 -5.72 0.36
C ASP A 132 -2.93 -5.31 0.81
N ALA A 133 -2.85 -4.31 1.69
CA ALA A 133 -1.62 -3.83 2.31
C ALA A 133 -1.43 -4.32 3.76
N THR A 134 -2.28 -5.23 4.23
CA THR A 134 -2.27 -5.70 5.62
C THR A 134 -1.10 -6.64 5.91
N ASN A 135 -0.74 -6.79 7.18
CA ASN A 135 0.17 -7.82 7.66
C ASN A 135 -0.42 -8.51 8.89
N PRO A 136 -0.33 -9.85 9.03
CA PRO A 136 -0.94 -10.60 10.12
C PRO A 136 -0.13 -10.55 11.44
N ILE A 137 0.43 -9.40 11.79
CA ILE A 137 1.27 -9.21 12.99
C ILE A 137 0.45 -9.50 14.24
N ALA A 138 0.87 -10.45 15.08
CA ALA A 138 0.16 -10.89 16.29
C ALA A 138 0.63 -10.22 17.58
N GLY A 139 1.79 -9.55 17.58
CA GLY A 139 2.36 -8.99 18.80
C GLY A 139 3.76 -8.42 18.61
N GLU A 140 4.50 -8.31 19.71
CA GLU A 140 5.83 -7.70 19.72
C GLU A 140 6.89 -8.60 19.08
N ALA A 141 7.87 -7.96 18.43
CA ALA A 141 8.98 -8.67 17.81
C ALA A 141 9.90 -9.35 18.84
N LYS A 142 10.34 -10.57 18.54
CA LYS A 142 11.35 -11.31 19.30
C LYS A 142 12.56 -11.55 18.39
N GLY A 143 13.73 -11.07 18.80
CA GLY A 143 14.93 -11.14 17.94
C GLY A 143 14.75 -10.41 16.60
N GLY A 144 13.93 -9.36 16.56
CA GLY A 144 13.58 -8.62 15.35
C GLY A 144 12.44 -9.22 14.51
N ILE A 145 12.04 -10.46 14.78
CA ILE A 145 10.98 -11.12 14.02
C ILE A 145 9.63 -10.89 14.69
N VAL A 146 8.70 -10.27 13.97
CA VAL A 146 7.30 -10.10 14.41
C VAL A 146 6.56 -11.43 14.30
N PRO A 147 5.83 -11.87 15.34
CA PRO A 147 5.02 -13.09 15.27
C PRO A 147 3.78 -12.84 14.41
N TYR A 148 3.32 -13.86 13.69
CA TYR A 148 2.07 -13.81 12.92
C TYR A 148 0.96 -14.65 13.55
N PHE A 149 -0.29 -14.25 13.33
CA PHE A 149 -1.47 -15.03 13.74
C PHE A 149 -1.95 -16.01 12.65
N THR A 150 -1.37 -15.92 11.45
CA THR A 150 -1.51 -16.90 10.37
C THR A 150 -0.45 -17.99 10.50
N GLY A 151 -0.75 -19.17 9.96
CA GLY A 151 0.20 -20.30 9.90
C GLY A 151 1.14 -20.21 8.69
N PRO A 152 2.15 -21.10 8.60
CA PRO A 152 3.16 -21.04 7.52
C PRO A 152 2.62 -21.16 6.09
N ASN A 153 1.48 -21.83 5.89
CA ASN A 153 0.81 -22.03 4.59
C ASN A 153 -0.59 -21.39 4.58
N ASP A 154 -0.77 -20.33 5.37
CA ASP A 154 -2.00 -19.57 5.46
C ASP A 154 -1.63 -18.09 5.40
N SER A 155 -2.46 -17.29 4.75
CA SER A 155 -2.20 -15.88 4.54
C SER A 155 -3.42 -15.04 4.89
N LEU A 156 -3.18 -13.83 5.38
CA LEU A 156 -4.26 -12.90 5.62
C LEU A 156 -4.97 -12.58 4.31
N LEU A 157 -4.24 -12.48 3.19
CA LEU A 157 -4.81 -12.36 1.85
C LEU A 157 -5.91 -13.40 1.58
N GLN A 158 -5.61 -14.70 1.74
CA GLN A 158 -6.58 -15.76 1.50
C GLN A 158 -7.76 -15.72 2.47
N ARG A 159 -7.52 -15.30 3.74
CA ARG A 159 -8.60 -15.10 4.70
C ARG A 159 -9.52 -13.92 4.33
N LEU A 160 -8.96 -12.81 3.84
CA LEU A 160 -9.72 -11.67 3.33
C LEU A 160 -10.53 -12.04 2.08
N GLN A 161 -9.93 -12.79 1.14
CA GLN A 161 -10.64 -13.33 -0.03
C GLN A 161 -11.81 -14.24 0.39
N LYS A 162 -11.64 -15.09 1.41
CA LYS A 162 -12.74 -15.89 1.98
C LYS A 162 -13.81 -15.04 2.67
N ALA A 163 -13.41 -13.92 3.30
CA ALA A 163 -14.34 -13.02 3.98
C ALA A 163 -15.20 -12.20 3.00
N ALA A 164 -14.69 -11.89 1.81
CA ALA A 164 -15.43 -11.23 0.74
C ALA A 164 -15.21 -11.94 -0.62
N PRO A 165 -15.87 -13.08 -0.87
CA PRO A 165 -15.58 -13.95 -2.03
C PRO A 165 -15.79 -13.29 -3.40
N GLY A 166 -16.65 -12.28 -3.49
CA GLY A 166 -16.90 -11.55 -4.73
C GLY A 166 -15.84 -10.49 -5.05
N ALA A 167 -14.98 -10.13 -4.10
CA ALA A 167 -13.92 -9.15 -4.33
C ALA A 167 -12.72 -9.81 -5.02
N LYS A 168 -11.93 -9.01 -5.75
CA LYS A 168 -10.73 -9.46 -6.46
C LYS A 168 -9.49 -8.95 -5.72
N PHE A 169 -9.01 -9.72 -4.75
CA PHE A 169 -7.89 -9.29 -3.91
C PHE A 169 -6.53 -9.42 -4.61
N VAL A 170 -5.65 -8.44 -4.38
CA VAL A 170 -4.24 -8.46 -4.80
C VAL A 170 -3.36 -7.94 -3.65
N LYS A 171 -2.43 -8.76 -3.17
CA LYS A 171 -1.45 -8.35 -2.16
C LYS A 171 -0.46 -7.35 -2.73
N CYS A 172 -0.14 -6.30 -1.99
CA CYS A 172 0.95 -5.36 -2.31
C CYS A 172 1.29 -4.49 -1.08
N PHE A 173 2.31 -3.64 -1.17
CA PHE A 173 2.75 -2.65 -0.17
C PHE A 173 3.17 -3.17 1.22
N ASN A 174 3.04 -4.46 1.50
CA ASN A 174 3.13 -5.00 2.85
C ASN A 174 4.56 -4.96 3.45
N SER A 175 5.60 -4.80 2.62
CA SER A 175 7.01 -4.93 3.00
C SER A 175 7.84 -3.66 2.72
N VAL A 176 7.22 -2.48 2.81
CA VAL A 176 7.90 -1.17 2.69
C VAL A 176 7.32 -0.16 3.68
N ALA A 177 8.10 0.87 4.04
CA ALA A 177 7.59 1.94 4.90
C ALA A 177 6.57 2.83 4.18
N ALA A 178 5.58 3.35 4.93
CA ALA A 178 4.55 4.22 4.39
C ALA A 178 5.12 5.44 3.63
N HIS A 179 6.17 6.07 4.14
CA HIS A 179 6.75 7.29 3.54
C HIS A 179 7.45 7.06 2.20
N VAL A 180 7.72 5.80 1.81
CA VAL A 180 8.30 5.46 0.49
C VAL A 180 7.30 4.81 -0.47
N MET A 181 6.03 4.62 -0.07
CA MET A 181 5.03 3.95 -0.91
C MET A 181 4.68 4.72 -2.20
N VAL A 182 4.99 6.01 -2.28
CA VAL A 182 4.71 6.87 -3.43
C VAL A 182 6.03 7.41 -3.97
N LYS A 183 6.30 7.16 -5.25
CA LYS A 183 7.51 7.56 -5.99
C LYS A 183 8.79 7.29 -5.18
N PRO A 184 9.06 6.02 -4.80
CA PRO A 184 10.22 5.67 -4.00
C PRO A 184 11.52 6.11 -4.67
N HIS A 185 12.48 6.59 -3.86
CA HIS A 185 13.81 6.95 -4.33
C HIS A 185 14.88 6.30 -3.44
N PHE A 186 15.44 5.19 -3.91
CA PHE A 186 16.53 4.49 -3.24
C PHE A 186 17.83 4.65 -4.04
N LYS A 187 18.96 4.77 -3.33
CA LYS A 187 20.29 4.94 -3.95
C LYS A 187 20.65 3.81 -4.93
N SER A 188 20.15 2.61 -4.67
CA SER A 188 20.43 1.40 -5.46
C SER A 188 19.44 1.16 -6.61
N GLY A 189 18.54 2.12 -6.90
CA GLY A 189 17.51 2.01 -7.93
C GLY A 189 16.11 1.71 -7.38
N THR A 190 15.15 1.49 -8.27
CA THR A 190 13.74 1.22 -7.88
C THR A 190 13.58 -0.24 -7.44
N PRO A 191 13.18 -0.51 -6.18
CA PRO A 191 12.92 -1.87 -5.71
C PRO A 191 11.67 -2.46 -6.37
N ALA A 192 11.50 -3.77 -6.25
CA ALA A 192 10.33 -4.48 -6.76
C ALA A 192 9.19 -4.42 -5.73
N MET A 193 7.97 -4.15 -6.20
CA MET A 193 6.76 -4.36 -5.41
C MET A 193 6.19 -5.75 -5.73
N PHE A 194 6.34 -6.70 -4.82
CA PHE A 194 5.77 -8.03 -4.99
C PHE A 194 4.24 -7.96 -4.95
N ILE A 195 3.59 -8.64 -5.90
CA ILE A 195 2.15 -8.79 -5.95
C ILE A 195 1.74 -10.26 -6.12
N CYS A 196 0.61 -10.63 -5.54
CA CYS A 196 -0.02 -11.92 -5.79
C CYS A 196 -1.55 -11.83 -5.64
N GLY A 197 -2.27 -12.70 -6.35
CA GLY A 197 -3.74 -12.73 -6.37
C GLY A 197 -4.29 -13.55 -7.54
N ASP A 198 -5.54 -13.98 -7.44
CA ASP A 198 -6.11 -15.00 -8.33
C ASP A 198 -6.69 -14.41 -9.64
N ASP A 199 -7.11 -13.15 -9.63
CA ASP A 199 -7.74 -12.51 -10.79
C ASP A 199 -6.70 -11.72 -11.62
N ALA A 200 -6.53 -12.13 -12.88
CA ALA A 200 -5.52 -11.55 -13.78
C ALA A 200 -5.78 -10.07 -14.12
N GLU A 201 -7.05 -9.67 -14.26
CA GLU A 201 -7.41 -8.27 -14.56
C GLU A 201 -7.19 -7.36 -13.36
N ALA A 202 -7.45 -7.87 -12.15
CA ALA A 202 -7.14 -7.19 -10.90
C ALA A 202 -5.63 -6.97 -10.76
N LYS A 203 -4.81 -8.00 -11.02
CA LYS A 203 -3.34 -7.86 -11.02
C LYS A 203 -2.85 -6.87 -12.07
N ALA A 204 -3.44 -6.85 -13.26
CA ALA A 204 -3.11 -5.88 -14.30
C ALA A 204 -3.47 -4.44 -13.88
N THR A 205 -4.63 -4.25 -13.23
CA THR A 205 -5.04 -2.96 -12.68
C THR A 205 -4.10 -2.50 -11.57
N THR A 206 -3.76 -3.38 -10.64
CA THR A 206 -2.77 -3.13 -9.58
C THR A 206 -1.40 -2.77 -10.16
N THR A 207 -0.94 -3.48 -11.17
CA THR A 207 0.35 -3.21 -11.83
C THR A 207 0.41 -1.81 -12.43
N LYS A 208 -0.67 -1.36 -13.09
CA LYS A 208 -0.76 0.00 -13.64
C LYS A 208 -0.73 1.05 -12.54
N LEU A 209 -1.53 0.87 -11.48
CA LEU A 209 -1.56 1.79 -10.35
C LEU A 209 -0.21 1.86 -9.63
N LEU A 210 0.48 0.73 -9.49
CA LEU A 210 1.84 0.67 -8.96
C LEU A 210 2.83 1.43 -9.83
N ALA A 211 2.74 1.33 -11.16
CA ALA A 211 3.59 2.11 -12.07
C ALA A 211 3.36 3.62 -11.93
N GLU A 212 2.12 4.06 -11.77
CA GLU A 212 1.80 5.47 -11.46
C GLU A 212 2.40 5.89 -10.11
N LEU A 213 2.38 5.01 -9.11
CA LEU A 213 3.05 5.21 -7.83
C LEU A 213 4.57 5.05 -7.90
N GLY A 214 5.16 4.76 -9.07
CA GLY A 214 6.61 4.68 -9.27
C GLY A 214 7.24 3.33 -8.93
N TRP A 215 6.45 2.26 -8.87
CA TRP A 215 6.89 0.90 -8.61
C TRP A 215 6.85 0.03 -9.86
N ALA A 216 7.84 -0.86 -9.99
CA ALA A 216 7.75 -2.02 -10.86
C ALA A 216 7.09 -3.17 -10.06
N ALA A 217 6.02 -3.75 -10.60
CA ALA A 217 5.38 -4.90 -9.98
C ALA A 217 6.14 -6.20 -10.33
N GLU A 218 6.38 -7.03 -9.32
CA GLU A 218 6.84 -8.41 -9.49
C GLU A 218 5.67 -9.34 -9.15
N ASP A 219 4.99 -9.86 -10.18
CA ASP A 219 3.88 -10.79 -10.00
C ASP A 219 4.42 -12.20 -9.69
N VAL A 220 4.14 -12.67 -8.47
CA VAL A 220 4.59 -13.98 -7.99
C VAL A 220 3.48 -15.04 -8.02
N GLY A 221 2.36 -14.77 -8.69
CA GLY A 221 1.32 -15.76 -8.99
C GLY A 221 0.01 -15.55 -8.23
N GLY A 222 -0.61 -16.67 -7.84
CA GLY A 222 -1.93 -16.73 -7.18
C GLY A 222 -1.87 -16.37 -5.69
N SER A 223 -3.04 -16.35 -5.05
CA SER A 223 -3.19 -15.98 -3.63
C SER A 223 -2.48 -16.95 -2.69
N GLU A 224 -2.12 -18.15 -3.14
CA GLU A 224 -1.29 -19.10 -2.40
C GLU A 224 0.10 -18.54 -2.08
N ALA A 225 0.63 -17.63 -2.91
CA ALA A 225 1.90 -16.96 -2.62
C ALA A 225 1.80 -15.91 -1.49
N GLY A 226 0.58 -15.64 -0.99
CA GLY A 226 0.31 -14.64 0.03
C GLY A 226 1.14 -14.83 1.31
N ASN A 227 1.35 -16.08 1.75
CA ASN A 227 2.14 -16.37 2.95
C ASN A 227 3.62 -15.97 2.76
N ALA A 228 4.17 -16.21 1.57
CA ALA A 228 5.55 -15.86 1.23
C ALA A 228 5.73 -14.35 1.08
N VAL A 229 4.79 -13.67 0.40
CA VAL A 229 4.80 -12.21 0.28
C VAL A 229 4.62 -11.54 1.64
N GLU A 230 3.72 -12.05 2.49
CA GLU A 230 3.54 -11.57 3.86
C GLU A 230 4.82 -11.74 4.68
N ALA A 231 5.52 -12.87 4.58
CA ALA A 231 6.77 -13.10 5.29
C ALA A 231 7.89 -12.09 4.96
N LEU A 232 7.86 -11.43 3.79
CA LEU A 232 8.79 -10.34 3.48
C LEU A 232 8.65 -9.18 4.48
N CYS A 233 7.47 -8.95 5.06
CA CYS A 233 7.31 -7.95 6.11
C CYS A 233 8.09 -8.32 7.38
N GLN A 234 8.18 -9.61 7.74
CA GLN A 234 9.02 -10.03 8.87
C GLN A 234 10.50 -9.74 8.59
N LEU A 235 10.97 -10.06 7.38
CA LEU A 235 12.34 -9.77 6.95
C LEU A 235 12.61 -8.25 6.93
N TRP A 236 11.62 -7.45 6.55
CA TRP A 236 11.74 -6.00 6.49
C TRP A 236 11.75 -5.37 7.88
N CYS A 237 10.93 -5.88 8.79
CA CYS A 237 10.88 -5.43 10.19
C CYS A 237 12.16 -5.77 10.96
N ALA A 238 12.81 -6.90 10.65
CA ALA A 238 13.95 -7.40 11.41
C ALA A 238 15.09 -6.39 11.58
N PRO A 239 15.68 -5.80 10.52
CA PRO A 239 16.71 -4.77 10.66
C PRO A 239 16.17 -3.47 11.30
N GLY A 240 14.88 -3.16 11.13
CA GLY A 240 14.21 -2.05 11.83
C GLY A 240 14.26 -2.22 13.34
N PHE A 241 13.88 -3.40 13.85
CA PHE A 241 13.91 -3.68 15.29
C PHE A 241 15.33 -3.89 15.84
N LEU A 242 16.22 -4.51 15.07
CA LEU A 242 17.58 -4.82 15.53
C LEU A 242 18.52 -3.62 15.46
N ARG A 243 18.33 -2.72 14.48
CA ARG A 243 19.31 -1.67 14.12
C ARG A 243 18.68 -0.32 13.76
N ASN A 244 17.37 -0.15 13.95
CA ASN A 244 16.62 1.06 13.57
C ASN A 244 16.71 1.40 12.07
N ASP A 245 16.89 0.38 11.23
CA ASP A 245 16.94 0.52 9.77
C ASP A 245 15.55 0.23 9.17
N TRP A 246 14.76 1.29 9.02
CA TRP A 246 13.38 1.24 8.50
C TRP A 246 13.25 1.75 7.06
N SER A 247 14.36 2.03 6.39
CA SER A 247 14.39 2.73 5.09
C SER A 247 15.08 1.89 4.02
N HIS A 248 14.63 0.64 3.89
CA HIS A 248 15.08 -0.32 2.87
C HIS A 248 13.87 -1.01 2.21
N ALA A 249 14.14 -1.68 1.10
CA ALA A 249 13.17 -2.45 0.31
C ALA A 249 13.91 -3.53 -0.49
N TYR A 250 13.17 -4.47 -1.08
CA TYR A 250 13.74 -5.61 -1.80
C TYR A 250 13.77 -5.38 -3.32
N ALA A 251 14.84 -5.81 -3.97
CA ALA A 251 14.98 -5.79 -5.41
C ALA A 251 15.14 -7.21 -5.96
N VAL A 252 14.67 -7.42 -7.20
CA VAL A 252 14.87 -8.66 -7.96
C VAL A 252 15.92 -8.39 -9.03
N LEU A 253 17.06 -9.08 -8.97
CA LEU A 253 18.14 -8.96 -9.94
C LEU A 253 18.01 -10.09 -10.99
N ARG A 254 18.13 -9.75 -12.28
CA ARG A 254 18.03 -10.70 -13.39
C ARG A 254 19.37 -10.74 -14.16
N SER A 255 19.74 -11.92 -14.67
CA SER A 255 20.92 -12.16 -15.50
C SER A 255 20.69 -11.80 -16.96
#